data_AF-A0A0D6R238-F1
#
_entry.id   AF-A0A0D6R238-F1
#
_cell.length_a   1.000
_cell.length_b   1.000
_cell.length_c   1.000
_cell.angle_alpha   90.00
_cell.angle_beta   90.00
_cell.angle_gamma   90.00
#
_symmetry.space_group_name_H-M   'P 1'
#
loop_
_entity.id
_entity.type
_entity.pdbx_description
1 polymer ?
#
loop_
_entity_poly.entity_id
_entity_poly.type
_entity_poly.pdbx_seq_one_letter_code
_entity_poly.pdbx_strand_id
1 'polypeptide(L)'
;MLQERAKLLSKAGIKAEFFPASYLHQVEPALEVGKEGGAAFIPDDSQIDAKLAVSFIEENNKTFSSQGRYEEFFEDPVVCFLRSNRTGYVEGVQTANHVLYGTKAVIVAAGAWSCSLIGKLAEDFSFPLHVPVMPRKGHLLVLERSQPLQLNHGLMEIGYCNHQISSALLDDSSIDNIYSGCSELSVSMTATTDSHGNLVLGSSRQFAGFDCQMENAVVTSILERAAKFLPVLSELSLLQLTRDGHIRIGFRPYMPDGKPVIGPVAGLPKLMLATGHEGAGLCMAFGTAEMVVDMVLGNSTKVDPGPFSPVGRCCK
;
A
#
# COMPACT_ATOMS: atom_id res chain seq x y z
N MET A 1 25.33 3.07 2.65
CA MET A 1 23.85 3.19 2.63
C MET A 1 23.18 2.50 3.83
N LEU A 2 23.16 1.16 3.95
CA LEU A 2 22.42 0.48 5.04
C LEU A 2 22.88 0.87 6.47
N GLN A 3 24.20 0.97 6.68
CA GLN A 3 24.77 1.46 7.94
C GLN A 3 24.29 2.87 8.31
N GLU A 4 24.23 3.76 7.33
CA GLU A 4 23.76 5.13 7.52
C GLU A 4 22.27 5.15 7.84
N ARG A 5 21.47 4.31 7.16
CA ARG A 5 20.04 4.19 7.43
C ARG A 5 19.77 3.69 8.85
N ALA A 6 20.50 2.68 9.32
CA ALA A 6 20.39 2.23 10.71
C ALA A 6 20.73 3.34 11.72
N LYS A 7 21.77 4.15 11.43
CA LYS A 7 22.11 5.33 12.26
C LYS A 7 21.00 6.38 12.25
N LEU A 8 20.38 6.66 11.10
CA LEU A 8 19.27 7.62 10.99
C LEU A 8 18.04 7.15 11.78
N LEU A 9 17.67 5.87 11.68
CA LEU A 9 16.59 5.27 12.46
C LEU A 9 16.86 5.36 13.96
N SER A 10 18.09 5.03 14.39
CA SER A 10 18.51 5.15 15.79
C SER A 10 18.41 6.59 16.31
N LYS A 11 18.81 7.58 15.51
CA LYS A 11 18.64 9.01 15.85
C LYS A 11 17.18 9.43 15.96
N ALA A 12 16.28 8.77 15.24
CA ALA A 12 14.84 8.99 15.32
C ALA A 12 14.17 8.21 16.46
N GLY A 13 14.95 7.50 17.30
CA GLY A 13 14.44 6.72 18.44
C GLY A 13 13.98 5.30 18.08
N ILE A 14 14.23 4.84 16.86
CA ILE A 14 13.93 3.47 16.42
C ILE A 14 15.16 2.60 16.64
N LYS A 15 15.04 1.49 17.37
CA LYS A 15 16.15 0.55 17.55
C LYS A 15 16.52 -0.05 16.19
N ALA A 16 17.75 0.19 15.74
CA ALA A 16 18.23 -0.34 14.46
C ALA A 16 19.73 -0.65 14.52
N GLU A 17 20.11 -1.79 13.97
CA GLU A 17 21.47 -2.31 14.00
C GLU A 17 21.93 -2.65 12.57
N PHE A 18 23.23 -2.59 12.31
CA PHE A 18 23.78 -3.05 11.02
C PHE A 18 24.51 -4.37 11.20
N PHE A 19 24.09 -5.37 10.41
CA PHE A 19 24.71 -6.68 10.37
C PHE A 19 25.55 -6.83 9.10
N PRO A 20 26.89 -7.01 9.21
CA PRO A 20 27.73 -7.31 8.06
C PRO A 20 27.48 -8.74 7.55
N ALA A 21 27.85 -9.01 6.29
CA ALA A 21 27.72 -10.33 5.66
C ALA A 21 28.23 -11.51 6.53
N SER A 22 29.36 -11.33 7.22
CA SER A 22 29.95 -12.37 8.08
C SER A 22 29.09 -12.76 9.28
N TYR A 23 28.25 -11.84 9.78
CA TYR A 23 27.34 -12.08 10.88
C TYR A 23 25.97 -12.56 10.40
N LEU A 24 25.53 -12.09 9.22
CA LEU A 24 24.22 -12.44 8.66
C LEU A 24 24.01 -13.94 8.52
N HIS A 25 25.02 -14.71 8.11
CA HIS A 25 24.89 -16.15 7.95
C HIS A 25 24.54 -16.88 9.27
N GLN A 26 24.84 -16.30 10.43
CA GLN A 26 24.48 -16.86 11.73
C GLN A 26 23.01 -16.59 12.08
N VAL A 27 22.46 -15.47 11.59
CA VAL A 27 21.11 -14.99 11.93
C VAL A 27 20.08 -15.43 10.88
N GLU A 28 20.50 -15.50 9.62
CA GLU A 28 19.68 -15.87 8.46
C GLU A 28 20.51 -16.78 7.53
N PRO A 29 20.64 -18.09 7.86
CA PRO A 29 21.56 -18.98 7.16
C PRO A 29 21.28 -19.16 5.66
N ALA A 30 20.01 -19.02 5.26
CA ALA A 30 19.59 -19.15 3.87
C ALA A 30 19.86 -17.90 3.03
N LEU A 31 20.16 -16.77 3.66
CA LEU A 31 20.44 -15.50 2.98
C LEU A 31 21.90 -15.46 2.52
N GLU A 32 22.08 -15.25 1.23
CA GLU A 32 23.37 -14.92 0.62
C GLU A 32 23.42 -13.46 0.19
N VAL A 33 24.54 -12.82 0.55
CA VAL A 33 24.89 -11.46 0.11
C VAL A 33 26.37 -11.45 -0.26
N GLY A 34 26.76 -10.50 -1.11
CA GLY A 34 28.18 -10.30 -1.45
C GLY A 34 29.03 -9.96 -0.21
N LYS A 35 30.36 -10.09 -0.31
CA LYS A 35 31.29 -9.84 0.81
C LYS A 35 31.18 -8.44 1.42
N GLU A 36 30.83 -7.44 0.61
CA GLU A 36 30.59 -6.06 1.04
C GLU A 36 29.12 -5.78 1.41
N GLY A 37 28.27 -6.82 1.37
CA GLY A 37 26.87 -6.76 1.71
C GLY A 37 26.61 -6.74 3.21
N GLY A 38 25.33 -6.56 3.55
CA GLY A 38 24.86 -6.52 4.93
C GLY A 38 23.35 -6.28 4.98
N ALA A 39 22.81 -6.16 6.18
CA ALA A 39 21.42 -5.80 6.43
C ALA A 39 21.33 -4.74 7.53
N ALA A 40 20.33 -3.87 7.42
CA ALA A 40 19.87 -3.10 8.58
C ALA A 40 18.79 -3.94 9.26
N PHE A 41 18.99 -4.27 10.53
CA PHE A 41 18.07 -5.05 11.35
C PHE A 41 17.31 -4.11 12.29
N ILE A 42 15.98 -4.20 12.25
CA ILE A 42 15.06 -3.42 13.07
C ILE A 42 14.27 -4.43 13.92
N PRO A 43 14.71 -4.72 15.15
CA PRO A 43 14.14 -5.81 15.96
C PRO A 43 12.68 -5.60 16.37
N ASP A 44 12.22 -4.36 16.40
CA ASP A 44 10.86 -4.02 16.82
C ASP A 44 9.86 -4.04 15.64
N ASP A 45 10.36 -4.19 14.39
CA ASP A 45 9.50 -4.37 13.23
C ASP A 45 8.85 -5.76 13.26
N SER A 46 7.58 -5.82 12.87
CA SER A 46 6.80 -7.05 12.85
C SER A 46 6.06 -7.19 11.54
N GLN A 47 5.71 -8.44 11.20
CA GLN A 47 4.86 -8.77 10.07
C GLN A 47 3.47 -9.10 10.57
N ILE A 48 2.47 -8.66 9.82
CA ILE A 48 1.07 -8.98 10.07
C ILE A 48 0.43 -9.54 8.81
N ASP A 49 -0.38 -10.57 8.96
CA ASP A 49 -1.21 -11.05 7.85
C ASP A 49 -2.33 -10.04 7.60
N ALA A 50 -2.34 -9.46 6.39
CA ALA A 50 -3.28 -8.42 6.02
C ALA A 50 -4.74 -8.88 6.10
N LYS A 51 -5.05 -10.12 5.73
CA LYS A 51 -6.43 -10.64 5.74
C LYS A 51 -6.91 -10.86 7.16
N LEU A 52 -6.04 -11.42 8.01
CA LEU A 52 -6.36 -11.62 9.43
C LEU A 52 -6.49 -10.28 10.18
N ALA A 53 -5.63 -9.31 9.87
CA ALA A 53 -5.71 -7.97 10.45
C ALA A 53 -7.04 -7.28 10.10
N VAL A 54 -7.48 -7.34 8.84
CA VAL A 54 -8.77 -6.79 8.41
C VAL A 54 -9.93 -7.54 9.07
N SER A 55 -9.90 -8.87 9.07
CA SER A 55 -10.95 -9.70 9.70
C SER A 55 -11.10 -9.38 11.19
N PHE A 56 -9.98 -9.19 11.89
CA PHE A 56 -9.97 -8.79 13.30
C PHE A 56 -10.62 -7.41 13.49
N ILE A 57 -10.31 -6.43 12.63
CA ILE A 57 -10.92 -5.09 12.70
C ILE A 57 -12.44 -5.17 12.47
N GLU A 58 -12.87 -5.93 11.46
CA GLU A 58 -14.29 -6.12 11.14
C GLU A 58 -15.06 -6.77 12.30
N GLU A 59 -14.50 -7.83 12.89
CA GLU A 59 -15.12 -8.52 14.03
C GLU A 59 -15.29 -7.58 15.23
N ASN A 60 -14.25 -6.79 15.54
CA ASN A 60 -14.33 -5.79 16.60
C ASN A 60 -15.37 -4.71 16.29
N ASN A 61 -15.44 -4.22 15.05
CA ASN A 61 -16.41 -3.20 14.65
C ASN A 61 -17.86 -3.70 14.77
N LYS A 62 -18.13 -4.97 14.43
CA LYS A 62 -19.46 -5.60 14.54
C LYS A 62 -20.02 -5.60 15.97
N THR A 63 -19.16 -5.53 16.99
CA THR A 63 -19.63 -5.39 18.39
C THR A 63 -20.42 -4.09 18.62
N PHE A 64 -20.18 -3.06 17.80
CA PHE A 64 -20.88 -1.78 17.86
C PHE A 64 -22.20 -1.75 17.05
N SER A 65 -22.50 -2.78 16.25
CA SER A 65 -23.72 -2.84 15.43
C SER A 65 -25.00 -2.90 16.27
N SER A 66 -24.97 -3.62 17.39
CA SER A 66 -26.11 -3.68 18.33
C SER A 66 -26.51 -2.32 18.92
N GLN A 67 -25.58 -1.36 18.91
CA GLN A 67 -25.79 0.02 19.38
C GLN A 67 -26.18 0.97 18.24
N GLY A 68 -26.34 0.47 17.00
CA GLY A 68 -26.58 1.30 15.81
C GLY A 68 -25.40 2.18 15.42
N ARG A 69 -24.17 1.81 15.81
CA ARG A 69 -22.96 2.62 15.59
C ARG A 69 -22.08 2.12 14.46
N TYR A 70 -22.37 0.93 13.92
CA TYR A 70 -21.61 0.33 12.84
C TYR A 70 -22.51 -0.49 11.92
N GLU A 71 -22.34 -0.29 10.63
CA GLU A 71 -23.05 -1.00 9.57
C GLU A 71 -22.13 -1.14 8.35
N GLU A 72 -22.23 -2.28 7.66
CA GLU A 72 -21.44 -2.60 6.48
C GLU A 72 -22.38 -2.87 5.30
N PHE A 73 -22.06 -2.29 4.15
CA PHE A 73 -22.79 -2.50 2.90
C PHE A 73 -21.84 -3.14 1.89
N PHE A 74 -22.08 -4.41 1.58
CA PHE A 74 -21.32 -5.17 0.58
C PHE A 74 -22.06 -5.18 -0.76
N GLU A 75 -21.31 -5.25 -1.86
CA GLU A 75 -21.87 -5.27 -3.23
C GLU A 75 -22.80 -4.08 -3.54
N ASP A 76 -22.63 -2.97 -2.80
CA ASP A 76 -23.49 -1.80 -2.88
C ASP A 76 -22.66 -0.54 -3.25
N PRO A 77 -22.22 -0.43 -4.51
CA PRO A 77 -21.30 0.62 -4.92
C PRO A 77 -21.93 2.01 -4.78
N VAL A 78 -21.13 3.00 -4.36
CA VAL A 78 -21.52 4.41 -4.35
C VAL A 78 -21.65 4.90 -5.79
N VAL A 79 -22.79 5.54 -6.11
CA VAL A 79 -23.11 6.03 -7.44
C VAL A 79 -23.25 7.55 -7.52
N CYS A 80 -23.48 8.24 -6.40
CA CYS A 80 -23.59 9.70 -6.39
C CYS A 80 -23.26 10.31 -5.01
N PHE A 81 -22.68 11.52 -5.00
CA PHE A 81 -22.63 12.37 -3.79
C PHE A 81 -23.92 13.15 -3.64
N LEU A 82 -24.53 13.08 -2.46
CA LEU A 82 -25.69 13.90 -2.13
C LEU A 82 -25.21 15.26 -1.66
N ARG A 83 -25.58 16.33 -2.39
CA ARG A 83 -25.15 17.69 -2.11
C ARG A 83 -26.29 18.57 -1.63
N SER A 84 -25.97 19.41 -0.65
CA SER A 84 -26.87 20.43 -0.12
C SER A 84 -27.16 21.51 -1.17
N ASN A 85 -28.42 21.75 -1.50
CA ASN A 85 -28.79 22.86 -2.40
C ASN A 85 -28.44 24.25 -1.81
N ARG A 86 -28.29 24.35 -0.49
CA ARG A 86 -28.00 25.62 0.20
C ARG A 86 -26.51 25.90 0.35
N THR A 87 -25.73 24.88 0.70
CA THR A 87 -24.30 25.04 1.03
C THR A 87 -23.36 24.47 -0.04
N GLY A 88 -23.88 23.64 -0.94
CA GLY A 88 -23.08 22.89 -1.93
C GLY A 88 -22.24 21.76 -1.33
N TYR A 89 -22.28 21.55 0.00
CA TYR A 89 -21.50 20.53 0.69
C TYR A 89 -22.07 19.13 0.46
N VAL A 90 -21.19 18.15 0.53
CA VAL A 90 -21.58 16.74 0.57
C VAL A 90 -22.22 16.43 1.92
N GLU A 91 -23.46 15.98 1.90
CA GLU A 91 -24.26 15.61 3.08
C GLU A 91 -24.46 14.09 3.18
N GLY A 92 -24.05 13.33 2.16
CA GLY A 92 -24.22 11.90 2.11
C GLY A 92 -23.80 11.28 0.79
N VAL A 93 -24.13 10.00 0.63
CA VAL A 93 -23.89 9.22 -0.58
C VAL A 93 -25.15 8.45 -0.97
N GLN A 94 -25.38 8.35 -2.27
CA GLN A 94 -26.29 7.39 -2.86
C GLN A 94 -25.46 6.17 -3.26
N THR A 95 -25.88 4.99 -2.80
CA THR A 95 -25.38 3.71 -3.30
C THR A 95 -26.38 3.10 -4.30
N ALA A 96 -26.08 1.94 -4.85
CA ALA A 96 -27.00 1.23 -5.74
C ALA A 96 -28.33 0.89 -5.04
N ASN A 97 -28.30 0.64 -3.73
CA ASN A 97 -29.45 0.14 -2.97
C ASN A 97 -29.88 1.07 -1.81
N HIS A 98 -29.06 2.04 -1.39
CA HIS A 98 -29.30 2.85 -0.20
C HIS A 98 -29.00 4.35 -0.39
N VAL A 99 -29.58 5.15 0.51
CA VAL A 99 -29.31 6.58 0.67
C VAL A 99 -28.75 6.79 2.06
N LEU A 100 -27.48 7.19 2.17
CA LEU A 100 -26.78 7.29 3.44
C LEU A 100 -26.37 8.74 3.70
N TYR A 101 -26.82 9.31 4.82
CA TYR A 101 -26.49 10.68 5.21
C TYR A 101 -25.36 10.72 6.24
N GLY A 102 -24.37 11.56 5.99
CA GLY A 102 -23.23 11.81 6.87
C GLY A 102 -23.37 13.16 7.58
N THR A 103 -23.52 13.15 8.91
CA THR A 103 -23.61 14.40 9.68
C THR A 103 -22.27 15.10 9.80
N LYS A 104 -21.19 14.34 10.00
CA LYS A 104 -19.84 14.82 10.26
C LYS A 104 -18.96 14.84 9.00
N ALA A 105 -18.77 13.69 8.36
CA ALA A 105 -17.92 13.56 7.19
C ALA A 105 -18.33 12.38 6.31
N VAL A 106 -17.98 12.48 5.02
CA VAL A 106 -17.90 11.39 4.05
C VAL A 106 -16.43 11.22 3.69
N ILE A 107 -15.88 10.02 3.89
CA ILE A 107 -14.45 9.74 3.68
C ILE A 107 -14.31 8.80 2.49
N VAL A 108 -13.52 9.18 1.50
CA VAL A 108 -13.19 8.33 0.35
C VAL A 108 -11.87 7.63 0.62
N ALA A 109 -11.96 6.34 0.93
CA ALA A 109 -10.84 5.43 1.18
C ALA A 109 -10.78 4.29 0.14
N ALA A 110 -11.13 4.59 -1.12
CA ALA A 110 -11.32 3.60 -2.19
C ALA A 110 -10.01 3.10 -2.84
N GLY A 111 -8.87 3.27 -2.17
CA GLY A 111 -7.57 2.80 -2.67
C GLY A 111 -7.31 3.20 -4.12
N ALA A 112 -6.89 2.24 -4.95
CA ALA A 112 -6.53 2.47 -6.35
C ALA A 112 -7.70 2.99 -7.20
N TRP A 113 -8.94 2.74 -6.78
CA TRP A 113 -10.16 3.20 -7.46
C TRP A 113 -10.56 4.64 -7.11
N SER A 114 -9.83 5.31 -6.21
CA SER A 114 -10.20 6.66 -5.75
C SER A 114 -10.29 7.67 -6.90
N CYS A 115 -9.37 7.62 -7.88
CA CYS A 115 -9.40 8.48 -9.05
C CYS A 115 -10.66 8.27 -9.89
N SER A 116 -10.93 7.01 -10.29
CA SER A 116 -12.09 6.68 -11.11
C SER A 116 -13.41 6.95 -10.40
N LEU A 117 -13.47 6.68 -9.09
CA LEU A 117 -14.66 6.91 -8.27
C LEU A 117 -14.94 8.41 -8.18
N ILE A 118 -13.98 9.21 -7.74
CA ILE A 118 -14.15 10.66 -7.63
C ILE A 118 -14.44 11.31 -8.98
N GLY A 119 -13.72 10.93 -10.03
CA GLY A 119 -13.94 11.49 -11.37
C GLY A 119 -15.38 11.31 -11.86
N LYS A 120 -16.00 10.18 -11.52
CA LYS A 120 -17.40 9.90 -11.86
C LYS A 120 -18.40 10.59 -10.93
N LEU A 121 -18.11 10.62 -9.62
CA LEU A 121 -19.02 11.19 -8.62
C LEU A 121 -19.00 12.73 -8.57
N ALA A 122 -17.90 13.34 -9.02
CA ALA A 122 -17.68 14.79 -8.98
C ALA A 122 -17.75 15.44 -10.37
N GLU A 123 -18.21 14.72 -11.40
CA GLU A 123 -18.33 15.23 -12.78
C GLU A 123 -19.21 16.51 -12.84
N ASP A 124 -20.29 16.53 -12.05
CA ASP A 124 -21.22 17.67 -11.98
C ASP A 124 -20.76 18.79 -11.02
N PHE A 125 -19.54 18.73 -10.48
CA PHE A 125 -19.08 19.75 -9.53
C PHE A 125 -18.65 21.00 -10.30
N SER A 126 -18.99 22.17 -9.74
CA SER A 126 -18.65 23.46 -10.35
C SER A 126 -17.16 23.79 -10.32
N PHE A 127 -16.34 22.92 -9.72
CA PHE A 127 -14.89 22.99 -9.71
C PHE A 127 -14.32 21.59 -9.92
N PRO A 128 -13.16 21.47 -10.59
CA PRO A 128 -12.54 20.19 -10.85
C PRO A 128 -11.99 19.56 -9.56
N LEU A 129 -12.46 18.35 -9.26
CA LEU A 129 -11.92 17.49 -8.22
C LEU A 129 -11.27 16.27 -8.88
N HIS A 130 -9.96 16.21 -8.84
CA HIS A 130 -9.18 15.14 -9.46
C HIS A 130 -8.18 14.57 -8.47
N VAL A 131 -8.34 13.29 -8.11
CA VAL A 131 -7.43 12.61 -7.19
C VAL A 131 -6.47 11.77 -8.03
N PRO A 132 -5.19 12.14 -8.19
CA PRO A 132 -4.27 11.52 -9.15
C PRO A 132 -3.71 10.17 -8.66
N VAL A 133 -4.53 9.36 -7.98
CA VAL A 133 -4.17 8.01 -7.58
C VAL A 133 -4.20 7.09 -8.80
N MET A 134 -3.11 6.37 -9.03
CA MET A 134 -3.01 5.40 -10.11
C MET A 134 -2.86 3.98 -9.57
N PRO A 135 -3.45 2.96 -10.20
CA PRO A 135 -3.20 1.56 -9.84
C PRO A 135 -1.77 1.16 -10.25
N ARG A 136 -0.94 0.80 -9.28
CA ARG A 136 0.38 0.20 -9.54
C ARG A 136 0.32 -1.30 -9.24
N LYS A 137 0.17 -2.09 -10.30
CA LYS A 137 0.05 -3.56 -10.26
C LYS A 137 1.30 -4.17 -9.63
N GLY A 138 1.11 -5.18 -8.79
CA GLY A 138 2.18 -5.95 -8.18
C GLY A 138 1.84 -7.42 -8.06
N HIS A 139 2.86 -8.26 -8.25
CA HIS A 139 2.77 -9.70 -8.08
C HIS A 139 3.51 -10.12 -6.81
N LEU A 140 2.92 -11.08 -6.09
CA LEU A 140 3.55 -11.86 -5.03
C LEU A 140 3.41 -13.34 -5.37
N LEU A 141 4.48 -14.10 -5.19
CA LEU A 141 4.50 -15.55 -5.34
C LEU A 141 4.41 -16.15 -3.95
N VAL A 142 3.45 -17.05 -3.75
CA VAL A 142 3.29 -17.78 -2.51
C VAL A 142 3.65 -19.22 -2.77
N LEU A 143 4.67 -19.72 -2.08
CA LEU A 143 5.18 -21.08 -2.15
C LEU A 143 4.72 -21.84 -0.90
N GLU A 144 4.01 -22.94 -1.11
CA GLU A 144 3.58 -23.81 -0.01
C GLU A 144 4.80 -24.43 0.69
N ARG A 145 4.62 -24.77 1.96
CA ARG A 145 5.68 -25.28 2.83
C ARG A 145 6.09 -26.72 2.46
N SER A 146 6.83 -26.87 1.37
CA SER A 146 7.36 -28.15 0.86
C SER A 146 8.90 -28.18 0.76
N GLN A 147 9.58 -27.07 1.06
CA GLN A 147 11.02 -26.84 0.84
C GLN A 147 11.79 -26.63 2.16
N PRO A 148 13.11 -26.92 2.23
CA PRO A 148 13.95 -26.79 3.44
C PRO A 148 14.30 -25.33 3.80
N LEU A 149 13.67 -24.35 3.16
CA LEU A 149 13.99 -22.94 3.34
C LEU A 149 13.26 -22.37 4.56
N GLN A 150 14.01 -22.11 5.62
CA GLN A 150 13.54 -21.42 6.82
C GLN A 150 14.01 -19.97 6.78
N LEU A 151 13.06 -19.04 6.93
CA LEU A 151 13.34 -17.64 7.18
C LEU A 151 13.15 -17.34 8.67
N ASN A 152 14.11 -16.66 9.28
CA ASN A 152 14.00 -16.19 10.65
C ASN A 152 13.40 -14.78 10.72
N HIS A 153 13.59 -13.97 9.66
CA HIS A 153 13.12 -12.59 9.60
C HIS A 153 12.43 -12.27 8.27
N GLY A 154 11.67 -11.17 8.27
CA GLY A 154 11.21 -10.55 7.03
C GLY A 154 12.37 -9.87 6.33
N LEU A 155 12.58 -10.21 5.08
CA LEU A 155 13.67 -9.70 4.26
C LEU A 155 13.15 -8.72 3.23
N MET A 156 13.82 -7.59 3.08
CA MET A 156 13.53 -6.59 2.07
C MET A 156 14.83 -6.04 1.49
N GLU A 157 14.99 -6.17 0.19
CA GLU A 157 16.09 -5.57 -0.54
C GLU A 157 16.00 -4.03 -0.46
N ILE A 158 17.13 -3.38 -0.21
CA ILE A 158 17.19 -1.91 -0.14
C ILE A 158 16.72 -1.20 -1.42
N GLY A 159 16.91 -1.83 -2.59
CA GLY A 159 16.40 -1.35 -3.87
C GLY A 159 14.89 -1.12 -3.85
N TYR A 160 14.14 -1.87 -3.05
CA TYR A 160 12.69 -1.69 -2.86
C TYR A 160 12.31 -0.26 -2.46
N CYS A 161 13.12 0.38 -1.61
CA CYS A 161 12.91 1.76 -1.17
C CYS A 161 13.16 2.77 -2.30
N ASN A 162 14.08 2.49 -3.21
CA ASN A 162 14.40 3.39 -4.32
C ASN A 162 13.25 3.46 -5.33
N HIS A 163 12.42 2.42 -5.46
CA HIS A 163 11.25 2.44 -6.35
C HIS A 163 10.05 3.23 -5.79
N GLN A 164 10.07 3.59 -4.51
CA GLN A 164 9.15 4.56 -3.91
C GLN A 164 9.63 6.01 -4.12
N ILE A 165 10.96 6.22 -4.16
CA ILE A 165 11.59 7.55 -4.22
C ILE A 165 11.86 8.00 -5.66
N SER A 166 12.35 7.11 -6.53
CA SER A 166 12.66 7.41 -7.94
C SER A 166 11.43 7.84 -8.73
N SER A 167 10.24 7.49 -8.27
CA SER A 167 8.97 7.90 -8.89
C SER A 167 8.50 9.28 -8.41
N ALA A 168 9.01 9.78 -7.28
CA ALA A 168 8.75 11.13 -6.76
C ALA A 168 9.75 12.19 -7.29
N LEU A 169 10.84 11.76 -7.92
CA LEU A 169 11.89 12.62 -8.52
C LEU A 169 11.77 12.73 -10.05
N LEU A 170 10.67 12.25 -10.62
CA LEU A 170 10.42 12.33 -12.06
C LEU A 170 10.04 13.77 -12.43
N ASP A 171 10.86 14.41 -13.27
CA ASP A 171 10.61 15.73 -13.86
C ASP A 171 9.25 15.76 -14.59
N ASP A 172 8.62 16.92 -14.63
CA ASP A 172 7.28 17.18 -15.21
C ASP A 172 7.14 16.62 -16.65
N SER A 173 8.25 16.53 -17.40
CA SER A 173 8.31 15.97 -18.77
C SER A 173 8.24 14.45 -18.86
N SER A 174 8.30 13.72 -17.74
CA SER A 174 8.21 12.25 -17.69
C SER A 174 6.88 11.73 -17.17
N ILE A 175 6.03 12.62 -16.64
CA ILE A 175 4.63 12.32 -16.30
C ILE A 175 3.85 11.94 -17.56
N ASP A 176 4.10 12.63 -18.69
CA ASP A 176 3.53 12.28 -19.99
C ASP A 176 3.98 10.89 -20.47
N ASN A 177 5.19 10.44 -20.12
CA ASN A 177 5.67 9.09 -20.44
C ASN A 177 5.00 7.99 -19.59
N ILE A 178 4.57 8.31 -18.36
CA ILE A 178 3.75 7.39 -17.54
C ILE A 178 2.35 7.24 -18.16
N TYR A 179 1.77 8.33 -18.68
CA TYR A 179 0.53 8.29 -19.46
C TYR A 179 0.71 7.64 -20.85
N SER A 180 1.94 7.59 -21.37
CA SER A 180 2.32 6.95 -22.65
C SER A 180 2.46 5.42 -22.58
N GLY A 181 2.21 4.77 -21.44
CA GLY A 181 2.14 3.30 -21.36
C GLY A 181 3.48 2.56 -21.49
N CYS A 182 4.62 3.24 -21.28
CA CYS A 182 5.90 2.54 -21.19
C CYS A 182 5.99 1.85 -19.82
N SER A 183 5.76 0.53 -19.79
CA SER A 183 5.75 -0.26 -18.55
C SER A 183 7.18 -0.42 -18.02
N GLU A 184 7.66 0.51 -17.20
CA GLU A 184 8.87 0.28 -16.40
C GLU A 184 8.57 -0.74 -15.30
N LEU A 185 8.60 -2.02 -15.67
CA LEU A 185 8.58 -3.12 -14.73
C LEU A 185 9.78 -2.99 -13.80
N SER A 186 9.50 -2.88 -12.51
CA SER A 186 10.52 -2.98 -11.48
C SER A 186 10.26 -4.18 -10.59
N VAL A 187 11.33 -4.90 -10.23
CA VAL A 187 11.30 -6.06 -9.34
C VAL A 187 12.37 -5.87 -8.28
N SER A 188 11.97 -5.97 -7.01
CA SER A 188 12.89 -5.95 -5.87
C SER A 188 12.54 -7.10 -4.95
N MET A 189 13.54 -7.73 -4.35
CA MET A 189 13.31 -8.88 -3.48
C MET A 189 12.69 -8.47 -2.15
N THR A 190 11.59 -9.12 -1.79
CA THR A 190 11.04 -9.22 -0.44
C THR A 190 10.75 -10.69 -0.17
N ALA A 191 11.08 -11.18 1.01
CA ALA A 191 10.79 -12.56 1.42
C ALA A 191 10.24 -12.56 2.84
N THR A 192 9.07 -13.17 3.01
CA THR A 192 8.30 -13.19 4.27
C THR A 192 7.61 -14.53 4.43
N THR A 193 7.13 -14.84 5.62
CA THR A 193 6.32 -16.05 5.86
C THR A 193 4.91 -15.64 6.28
N ASP A 194 3.89 -16.22 5.65
CA ASP A 194 2.51 -16.00 6.08
C ASP A 194 2.17 -16.75 7.37
N SER A 195 0.94 -16.57 7.88
CA SER A 195 0.48 -17.22 9.11
C SER A 195 0.40 -18.75 9.04
N HIS A 196 0.44 -19.33 7.83
CA HIS A 196 0.45 -20.77 7.59
C HIS A 196 1.88 -21.31 7.41
N GLY A 197 2.88 -20.43 7.44
CA GLY A 197 4.29 -20.77 7.20
C GLY A 197 4.64 -20.94 5.73
N ASN A 198 3.80 -20.46 4.81
CA ASN A 198 4.14 -20.40 3.39
C ASN A 198 5.12 -19.26 3.13
N LEU A 199 6.04 -19.47 2.19
CA LEU A 199 7.00 -18.45 1.79
C LEU A 199 6.33 -17.50 0.80
N VAL A 200 6.33 -16.21 1.12
CA VAL A 200 5.79 -15.14 0.27
C VAL A 200 6.95 -14.33 -0.29
N LEU A 201 7.14 -14.44 -1.60
CA LEU A 201 8.17 -13.75 -2.36
C LEU A 201 7.54 -12.59 -3.14
N GLY A 202 8.22 -11.47 -3.13
CA GLY A 202 7.75 -10.27 -3.80
C GLY A 202 8.91 -9.35 -4.15
N SER A 203 8.64 -8.17 -4.68
CA SER A 203 7.40 -7.87 -5.41
C SER A 203 7.70 -7.09 -6.68
N SER A 204 6.85 -7.26 -7.68
CA SER A 204 6.90 -6.41 -8.87
C SER A 204 6.12 -5.10 -8.66
N ARG A 205 6.47 -4.09 -9.46
CA ARG A 205 5.66 -2.88 -9.66
C ARG A 205 5.65 -2.53 -11.14
N GLN A 206 4.46 -2.32 -11.68
CA GLN A 206 4.24 -1.88 -13.06
C GLN A 206 2.98 -1.02 -13.16
N PHE A 207 2.98 -0.08 -14.10
CA PHE A 207 1.78 0.64 -14.51
C PHE A 207 1.11 -0.14 -15.65
N ALA A 208 0.01 -0.80 -15.34
CA ALA A 208 -0.76 -1.63 -16.28
C ALA A 208 -2.28 -1.42 -16.11
N GLY A 209 -2.68 -0.27 -15.57
CA GLY A 209 -4.07 -0.03 -15.17
C GLY A 209 -4.55 -1.06 -14.14
N PHE A 210 -5.81 -1.49 -14.31
CA PHE A 210 -6.44 -2.54 -13.50
C PHE A 210 -6.33 -3.94 -14.11
N ASP A 211 -5.34 -4.17 -14.98
CA ASP A 211 -5.09 -5.50 -15.51
C ASP A 211 -4.71 -6.49 -14.40
N CYS A 212 -5.51 -7.55 -14.25
CA CYS A 212 -5.32 -8.62 -13.27
C CYS A 212 -4.73 -9.89 -13.88
N GLN A 213 -4.31 -9.88 -15.16
CA GLN A 213 -3.71 -11.03 -15.80
C GLN A 213 -2.32 -11.33 -15.24
N MET A 214 -1.99 -12.61 -15.16
CA MET A 214 -0.68 -13.08 -14.74
C MET A 214 0.29 -13.05 -15.92
N GLU A 215 1.50 -12.55 -15.67
CA GLU A 215 2.55 -12.44 -16.68
C GLU A 215 3.74 -13.34 -16.30
N ASN A 216 3.94 -14.44 -17.05
CA ASN A 216 5.02 -15.38 -16.80
C ASN A 216 6.39 -14.71 -16.71
N ALA A 217 6.67 -13.71 -17.55
CA ALA A 217 7.93 -12.97 -17.53
C ALA A 217 8.19 -12.23 -16.19
N VAL A 218 7.13 -11.69 -15.58
CA VAL A 218 7.22 -10.99 -14.29
C VAL A 218 7.46 -12.00 -13.17
N VAL A 219 6.78 -13.15 -13.21
CA VAL A 219 6.95 -14.24 -12.24
C VAL A 219 8.37 -14.79 -12.29
N THR A 220 8.90 -15.06 -13.48
CA THR A 220 10.31 -15.45 -13.69
C THR A 220 11.25 -14.41 -13.13
N SER A 221 11.00 -13.13 -13.40
CA SER A 221 11.85 -12.03 -12.90
C SER A 221 11.89 -11.97 -11.37
N ILE A 222 10.76 -12.23 -10.69
CA ILE A 222 10.73 -12.29 -9.21
C ILE A 222 11.49 -13.50 -8.69
N LEU A 223 11.34 -14.68 -9.30
CA LEU A 223 12.11 -15.86 -8.93
C LEU A 223 13.62 -15.64 -9.11
N GLU A 224 14.04 -15.17 -10.27
CA GLU A 224 15.45 -14.88 -10.56
C GLU A 224 16.02 -13.85 -9.59
N ARG A 225 15.23 -12.83 -9.24
CA ARG A 225 15.64 -11.84 -8.24
C ARG A 225 15.74 -12.45 -6.84
N ALA A 226 14.78 -13.27 -6.44
CA ALA A 226 14.79 -13.95 -5.14
C ALA A 226 15.96 -14.92 -5.03
N ALA A 227 16.25 -15.69 -6.08
CA ALA A 227 17.36 -16.66 -6.13
C ALA A 227 18.75 -16.01 -5.97
N LYS A 228 18.90 -14.72 -6.28
CA LYS A 228 20.14 -13.97 -6.01
C LYS A 228 20.42 -13.77 -4.51
N PHE A 229 19.38 -13.81 -3.68
CA PHE A 229 19.49 -13.65 -2.23
C PHE A 229 19.25 -14.97 -1.48
N LEU A 230 18.48 -15.88 -2.05
CA LEU A 230 18.11 -17.17 -1.48
C LEU A 230 18.41 -18.26 -2.52
N PRO A 231 19.67 -18.72 -2.63
CA PRO A 231 20.12 -19.59 -3.74
C PRO A 231 19.36 -20.91 -3.85
N VAL A 232 18.79 -21.42 -2.75
CA VAL A 232 17.92 -22.61 -2.73
C VAL A 232 16.74 -22.47 -3.71
N LEU A 233 16.30 -21.24 -4.00
CA LEU A 233 15.21 -20.98 -4.95
C LEU A 233 15.63 -21.13 -6.42
N SER A 234 16.93 -21.23 -6.72
CA SER A 234 17.42 -21.39 -8.10
C SER A 234 17.03 -22.72 -8.75
N GLU A 235 16.70 -23.72 -7.93
CA GLU A 235 16.23 -25.04 -8.37
C GLU A 235 14.74 -25.07 -8.69
N LEU A 236 13.98 -24.01 -8.33
CA LEU A 236 12.55 -23.92 -8.57
C LEU A 236 12.25 -23.51 -10.02
N SER A 237 11.43 -24.31 -10.68
CA SER A 237 10.86 -24.00 -11.98
C SER A 237 9.48 -23.34 -11.87
N LEU A 238 9.08 -22.60 -12.91
CA LEU A 238 7.71 -22.08 -13.04
C LEU A 238 6.65 -23.18 -12.90
N LEU A 239 6.95 -24.39 -13.41
CA LEU A 239 6.03 -25.53 -13.31
C LEU A 239 5.82 -25.96 -11.85
N GLN A 240 6.88 -25.99 -11.03
CA GLN A 240 6.76 -26.28 -9.60
C GLN A 240 5.97 -25.19 -8.86
N LEU A 241 6.22 -23.91 -9.15
CA LEU A 241 5.41 -22.80 -8.64
C LEU A 241 3.92 -22.95 -8.93
N THR A 242 3.55 -23.33 -10.15
CA THR A 242 2.14 -23.50 -10.53
C THR A 242 1.48 -24.72 -9.88
N ARG A 243 2.29 -25.67 -9.39
CA ARG A 243 1.80 -26.88 -8.71
C ARG A 243 1.71 -26.72 -7.20
N ASP A 244 2.73 -26.10 -6.62
CA ASP A 244 3.00 -26.08 -5.17
C ASP A 244 2.88 -24.64 -4.61
N GLY A 245 2.18 -23.77 -5.32
CA GLY A 245 2.08 -22.35 -4.98
C GLY A 245 0.96 -21.63 -5.72
N HIS A 246 0.84 -20.33 -5.45
CA HIS A 246 -0.11 -19.46 -6.13
C HIS A 246 0.42 -18.04 -6.25
N ILE A 247 -0.15 -17.29 -7.20
CA ILE A 247 0.23 -15.90 -7.46
C ILE A 247 -0.87 -14.98 -6.96
N ARG A 248 -0.48 -13.97 -6.19
CA ARG A 248 -1.36 -12.90 -5.75
C ARG A 248 -1.06 -11.66 -6.56
N ILE A 249 -2.09 -11.09 -7.16
CA ILE A 249 -2.01 -9.82 -7.90
C ILE A 249 -2.78 -8.77 -7.10
N GLY A 250 -2.19 -7.60 -6.93
CA GLY A 250 -2.81 -6.49 -6.23
C GLY A 250 -2.44 -5.14 -6.84
N PHE A 251 -3.26 -4.13 -6.54
CA PHE A 251 -3.08 -2.77 -7.04
C PHE A 251 -2.74 -1.84 -5.88
N ARG A 252 -1.50 -1.33 -5.88
CA ARG A 252 -1.09 -0.32 -4.91
C ARG A 252 -1.68 1.04 -5.32
N PRO A 253 -2.34 1.78 -4.43
CA PRO A 253 -2.81 3.13 -4.72
C PRO A 253 -1.61 4.08 -4.78
N TYR A 254 -1.04 4.27 -5.96
CA TYR A 254 0.13 5.10 -6.17
C TYR A 254 -0.25 6.57 -6.27
N MET A 255 0.43 7.43 -5.50
CA MET A 255 0.37 8.89 -5.66
C MET A 255 1.65 9.40 -6.31
N PRO A 256 1.57 10.30 -7.32
CA PRO A 256 2.74 10.82 -8.04
C PRO A 256 3.82 11.44 -7.17
N ASP A 257 3.43 12.15 -6.11
CA ASP A 257 4.37 12.79 -5.17
C ASP A 257 4.86 11.85 -4.05
N GLY A 258 4.50 10.56 -4.11
CA GLY A 258 4.96 9.53 -3.19
C GLY A 258 4.35 9.58 -1.79
N LYS A 259 3.34 10.42 -1.53
CA LYS A 259 2.70 10.53 -0.21
C LYS A 259 1.21 10.19 -0.29
N PRO A 260 0.62 9.58 0.75
CA PRO A 260 -0.83 9.47 0.81
C PRO A 260 -1.49 10.85 0.84
N VAL A 261 -2.74 10.90 0.41
CA VAL A 261 -3.61 12.06 0.51
C VAL A 261 -4.60 11.80 1.64
N ILE A 262 -4.48 12.57 2.71
CA ILE A 262 -5.25 12.43 3.95
C ILE A 262 -5.75 13.81 4.36
N GLY A 263 -7.07 13.98 4.42
CA GLY A 263 -7.70 15.20 4.95
C GLY A 263 -8.86 15.73 4.12
N PRO A 264 -9.37 16.93 4.46
CA PRO A 264 -10.53 17.53 3.81
C PRO A 264 -10.22 18.01 2.39
N VAL A 265 -11.19 17.86 1.51
CA VAL A 265 -11.14 18.39 0.15
C VAL A 265 -11.41 19.90 0.19
N ALA A 266 -10.57 20.67 -0.52
CA ALA A 266 -10.73 22.12 -0.60
C ALA A 266 -12.13 22.49 -1.14
N GLY A 267 -12.82 23.39 -0.45
CA GLY A 267 -14.19 23.80 -0.80
C GLY A 267 -15.30 22.81 -0.40
N LEU A 268 -14.97 21.62 0.10
CA LEU A 268 -15.92 20.60 0.56
C LEU A 268 -15.52 20.10 1.96
N PRO A 269 -15.79 20.88 3.02
CA PRO A 269 -15.28 20.59 4.36
C PRO A 269 -15.74 19.25 4.96
N LYS A 270 -16.84 18.68 4.46
CA LYS A 270 -17.36 17.37 4.88
C LYS A 270 -16.87 16.20 4.02
N LEU A 271 -16.23 16.46 2.89
CA LEU A 271 -15.64 15.42 2.04
C LEU A 271 -14.16 15.29 2.37
N MET A 272 -13.72 14.10 2.74
CA MET A 272 -12.33 13.81 3.05
C MET A 272 -11.79 12.71 2.16
N LEU A 273 -10.48 12.72 1.93
CA LEU A 273 -9.74 11.67 1.27
C LEU A 273 -8.84 10.95 2.28
N ALA A 274 -8.70 9.64 2.14
CA ALA A 274 -7.73 8.82 2.88
C ALA A 274 -7.25 7.68 1.96
N THR A 275 -6.34 8.01 1.04
CA THR A 275 -5.90 7.11 -0.04
C THR A 275 -4.46 7.38 -0.45
N GLY A 276 -3.93 6.60 -1.40
CA GLY A 276 -2.61 6.87 -1.98
C GLY A 276 -1.42 6.31 -1.20
N HIS A 277 -1.65 5.34 -0.30
CA HIS A 277 -0.61 4.80 0.59
C HIS A 277 0.42 3.86 -0.08
N GLU A 278 0.35 3.65 -1.40
CA GLU A 278 1.20 2.69 -2.15
C GLU A 278 1.27 1.33 -1.45
N GLY A 279 2.46 0.75 -1.28
CA GLY A 279 2.71 -0.52 -0.59
C GLY A 279 2.79 -0.41 0.93
N ALA A 280 2.64 0.79 1.51
CA ALA A 280 2.74 1.02 2.96
C ALA A 280 1.38 1.12 3.66
N GLY A 281 0.27 0.90 2.95
CA GLY A 281 -1.09 1.11 3.45
C GLY A 281 -1.39 0.37 4.75
N LEU A 282 -1.01 -0.90 4.86
CA LEU A 282 -1.29 -1.69 6.06
C LEU A 282 -0.53 -1.15 7.29
N CYS A 283 0.75 -0.82 7.14
CA CYS A 283 1.57 -0.28 8.23
C CYS A 283 1.12 1.13 8.65
N MET A 284 0.59 1.93 7.73
CA MET A 284 0.12 3.30 7.99
C MET A 284 -1.37 3.39 8.35
N ALA A 285 -2.12 2.28 8.31
CA ALA A 285 -3.58 2.28 8.45
C ALA A 285 -4.03 2.87 9.79
N PHE A 286 -3.44 2.44 10.91
CA PHE A 286 -3.83 2.90 12.24
C PHE A 286 -3.52 4.39 12.46
N GLY A 287 -2.33 4.85 12.04
CA GLY A 287 -1.98 6.26 12.12
C GLY A 287 -2.87 7.13 11.22
N THR A 288 -3.26 6.63 10.05
CA THR A 288 -4.23 7.30 9.17
C THR A 288 -5.61 7.37 9.82
N ALA A 289 -6.08 6.27 10.42
CA ALA A 289 -7.38 6.22 11.07
C ALA A 289 -7.45 7.18 12.26
N GLU A 290 -6.43 7.21 13.11
CA GLU A 290 -6.33 8.16 14.22
C GLU A 290 -6.38 9.61 13.74
N MET A 291 -5.57 9.95 12.73
CA MET A 291 -5.54 11.29 12.13
C MET A 291 -6.91 11.69 11.56
N VAL A 292 -7.57 10.79 10.83
CA VAL A 292 -8.89 11.05 10.24
C VAL A 292 -9.94 11.23 11.34
N VAL A 293 -9.94 10.38 12.36
CA VAL A 293 -10.87 10.50 13.51
C VAL A 293 -10.69 11.86 14.20
N ASP A 294 -9.45 12.26 14.48
CA ASP A 294 -9.18 13.55 15.10
C ASP A 294 -9.69 14.72 14.25
N MET A 295 -9.45 14.69 12.93
CA MET A 295 -9.98 15.71 12.02
C MET A 295 -11.52 15.75 11.99
N VAL A 296 -12.18 14.59 11.93
CA VAL A 296 -13.64 14.48 11.89
C VAL A 296 -14.28 14.96 13.19
N LEU A 297 -13.63 14.72 14.33
CA LEU A 297 -14.09 15.14 15.65
C LEU A 297 -13.67 16.57 16.00
N GLY A 298 -12.73 17.17 15.27
CA GLY A 298 -12.18 18.50 15.55
C GLY A 298 -11.15 18.51 16.68
N ASN A 299 -10.49 17.38 16.94
CA ASN A 299 -9.41 17.25 17.92
C ASN A 299 -8.07 17.71 17.33
N SER A 300 -7.10 17.99 18.20
CA SER A 300 -5.70 18.15 17.79
C SER A 300 -5.10 16.82 17.34
N THR A 301 -4.52 16.77 16.15
CA THR A 301 -3.83 15.57 15.66
C THR A 301 -2.48 15.37 16.36
N LYS A 302 -2.08 14.12 16.60
CA LYS A 302 -0.76 13.80 17.17
C LYS A 302 0.39 14.03 16.20
N VAL A 303 0.14 13.82 14.90
CA VAL A 303 1.08 14.04 13.80
C VAL A 303 0.56 15.20 12.97
N ASP A 304 1.46 16.06 12.50
CA ASP A 304 1.13 17.15 11.59
C ASP A 304 0.51 16.58 10.29
N PRO A 305 -0.74 16.95 9.95
CA PRO A 305 -1.38 16.45 8.75
C PRO A 305 -1.00 17.23 7.49
N GLY A 306 -0.34 18.39 7.63
CA GLY A 306 0.03 19.28 6.53
C GLY A 306 0.69 18.56 5.34
N PRO A 307 1.69 17.68 5.57
CA PRO A 307 2.35 16.93 4.50
C PRO A 307 1.45 15.99 3.69
N PHE A 308 0.26 15.65 4.19
CA PHE A 308 -0.71 14.74 3.56
C PHE A 308 -1.95 15.45 3.02
N SER A 309 -2.08 16.76 3.26
CA SER A 309 -3.24 17.57 2.88
C SER A 309 -3.59 17.42 1.39
N PRO A 310 -4.89 17.30 1.01
CA PRO A 310 -5.29 17.29 -0.40
C PRO A 310 -5.09 18.62 -1.14
N VAL A 311 -4.91 19.72 -0.42
CA VAL A 311 -4.83 21.08 -0.98
C VAL A 311 -3.64 21.19 -1.93
N GLY A 312 -3.89 21.69 -3.15
CA GLY A 312 -2.86 21.83 -4.20
C GLY A 312 -2.46 20.51 -4.89
N ARG A 313 -3.01 19.37 -4.44
CA ARG A 313 -2.71 18.03 -4.98
C ARG A 313 -3.90 17.41 -5.71
N CYS A 314 -5.12 17.71 -5.26
CA CYS A 314 -6.35 17.08 -5.77
C CYS A 314 -7.38 18.04 -6.39
N CYS A 315 -7.08 19.33 -6.45
CA CYS A 315 -7.94 20.35 -7.06
C CYS A 315 -7.07 21.15 -8.04
N LYS A 316 -7.24 20.93 -9.34
CA LYS A 316 -6.60 21.69 -10.42
C LYS A 316 -7.66 22.01 -11.46
#